data_AF-K2QNX2-F1
#
_entry.id   AF-K2QNX2-F1
#
_cell.length_a   1.000
_cell.length_b   1.000
_cell.length_c   1.000
_cell.angle_alpha   90.00
_cell.angle_beta   90.00
_cell.angle_gamma   90.00
#
_symmetry.space_group_name_H-M   'P 1'
#
loop_
_entity.id
_entity.type
_entity.pdbx_description
1 polymer ?
#
loop_
_entity_poly.entity_id
_entity_poly.type
_entity_poly.pdbx_seq_one_letter_code
_entity_poly.pdbx_strand_id
1 'polypeptide(L)'
;MASRFITLLFFVVAFLPFSFARALDANALAVRAPPVFTFKFTGVVNAPSNQAEIPASQTCNSRAGANTYAKTAVIDAVKQGARYKQSGQVATKGKYPHVFANTPGVDTVTFETGCNANADVFEFPILNTGALLSGGPSVKTNVGTDRVLFQMSFDSANNEVDTVYCGTITHSSQNTVKDPKTGKPLQPFSNCS
;
A
#
# COMPACT_ATOMS: atom_id res chain seq x y z
N MET A 1 24.21 -89.42 31.37
CA MET A 1 22.92 -88.99 31.96
C MET A 1 23.17 -87.76 32.82
N ALA A 2 22.78 -86.58 32.36
CA ALA A 2 22.48 -85.40 33.18
C ALA A 2 21.97 -84.31 32.23
N SER A 3 20.65 -84.25 32.12
CA SER A 3 19.90 -83.22 31.38
C SER A 3 20.10 -81.87 32.06
N ARG A 4 20.46 -80.83 31.29
CA ARG A 4 20.42 -79.44 31.75
C ARG A 4 19.46 -78.67 30.86
N PHE A 5 18.26 -78.47 31.41
CA PHE A 5 17.24 -77.59 30.89
C PHE A 5 17.71 -76.12 31.02
N ILE A 6 17.79 -75.43 29.89
CA ILE A 6 17.96 -73.97 29.84
C ILE A 6 16.56 -73.38 29.69
N THR A 7 16.04 -72.82 30.78
CA THR A 7 14.78 -72.07 30.77
C THR A 7 15.04 -70.66 30.27
N LEU A 8 14.67 -70.38 29.02
CA LEU A 8 14.65 -69.03 28.47
C LEU A 8 13.48 -68.25 29.08
N LEU A 9 13.77 -67.24 29.89
CA LEU A 9 12.79 -66.33 30.45
C LEU A 9 12.47 -65.24 29.40
N PHE A 10 11.33 -65.33 28.73
CA PHE A 10 10.84 -64.27 27.84
C PHE A 10 10.20 -63.15 28.67
N PHE A 11 10.87 -62.00 28.78
CA PHE A 11 10.26 -60.77 29.26
C PHE A 11 9.37 -60.19 28.16
N VAL A 12 8.05 -60.34 28.29
CA VAL A 12 7.07 -59.61 27.49
C VAL A 12 6.95 -58.20 28.08
N VAL A 13 7.58 -57.22 27.45
CA VAL A 13 7.35 -55.80 27.77
C VAL A 13 6.03 -55.39 27.12
N ALA A 14 4.96 -55.35 27.92
CA ALA A 14 3.68 -54.81 27.49
C ALA A 14 3.81 -53.28 27.27
N PHE A 15 3.83 -52.86 26.01
CA PHE A 15 3.65 -51.46 25.63
C PHE A 15 2.18 -51.07 25.85
N LEU A 16 1.91 -50.37 26.95
CA LEU A 16 0.64 -49.66 27.12
C LEU A 16 0.64 -48.43 26.19
N PRO A 17 -0.40 -48.22 25.36
CA PRO A 17 -0.53 -46.97 24.62
C PRO A 17 -0.84 -45.85 25.61
N PHE A 18 0.16 -45.01 25.88
CA PHE A 18 -0.05 -43.73 26.56
C PHE A 18 -0.77 -42.79 25.59
N SER A 19 -2.10 -42.85 25.60
CA SER A 19 -2.94 -41.85 24.96
C SER A 19 -2.83 -40.55 25.77
N PHE A 20 -1.87 -39.69 25.42
CA PHE A 20 -1.90 -38.29 25.81
C PHE A 20 -3.04 -37.59 25.06
N ALA A 21 -4.25 -37.70 25.58
CA ALA A 21 -5.32 -36.77 25.24
C ALA A 21 -4.96 -35.41 25.85
N ARG A 22 -4.19 -34.60 25.11
CA ARG A 22 -4.02 -33.18 25.42
C ARG A 22 -5.37 -32.52 25.17
N ALA A 23 -6.09 -32.21 26.25
CA ALA A 23 -7.20 -31.29 26.21
C ALA A 23 -6.69 -29.97 25.62
N LEU A 24 -7.07 -29.67 24.39
CA LEU A 24 -6.93 -28.34 23.82
C LEU A 24 -7.88 -27.46 24.62
N ASP A 25 -7.30 -26.74 25.58
CA ASP A 25 -7.98 -25.68 26.30
C ASP A 25 -8.48 -24.67 25.26
N ALA A 26 -9.77 -24.73 24.96
CA ALA A 26 -10.47 -23.86 24.03
C ALA A 26 -10.71 -22.49 24.65
N ASN A 27 -9.73 -21.97 25.40
CA ASN A 27 -9.60 -20.54 25.66
C ASN A 27 -9.15 -19.89 24.35
N ALA A 28 -10.12 -19.80 23.45
CA ALA A 28 -10.10 -18.97 22.28
C ALA A 28 -9.67 -17.58 22.73
N LEU A 29 -8.41 -17.24 22.44
CA LEU A 29 -7.99 -15.88 22.23
C LEU A 29 -8.97 -15.30 21.21
N ALA A 30 -10.02 -14.65 21.72
CA ALA A 30 -10.84 -13.78 20.92
C ALA A 30 -9.90 -12.70 20.40
N VAL A 31 -9.33 -12.94 19.22
CA VAL A 31 -8.66 -11.93 18.42
C VAL A 31 -9.75 -10.90 18.18
N ARG A 32 -9.81 -9.88 19.04
CA ARG A 32 -10.68 -8.73 18.84
C ARG A 32 -10.34 -8.24 17.45
N ALA A 33 -11.28 -8.42 16.52
CA ALA A 33 -11.16 -7.85 15.19
C ALA A 33 -10.77 -6.38 15.40
N PRO A 34 -9.73 -5.89 14.72
CA PRO A 34 -9.31 -4.50 14.89
C PRO A 34 -10.54 -3.61 14.66
N PRO A 35 -10.71 -2.53 15.45
CA PRO A 35 -11.85 -1.65 15.31
C PRO A 35 -11.93 -1.20 13.85
N VAL A 36 -13.00 -1.62 13.17
CA VAL A 36 -13.27 -1.19 11.80
C VAL A 36 -13.71 0.26 11.92
N PHE A 37 -12.79 1.19 11.70
CA PHE A 37 -13.09 2.62 11.67
C PHE A 37 -14.10 2.85 10.55
N THR A 38 -15.38 2.94 10.93
CA THR A 38 -16.47 3.18 10.00
C THR A 38 -16.54 4.68 9.78
N PHE A 39 -16.07 5.13 8.63
CA PHE A 39 -16.03 6.54 8.29
C PHE A 39 -17.31 6.98 7.59
N LYS A 40 -17.76 8.20 7.90
CA LYS A 40 -18.81 8.90 7.15
C LYS A 40 -18.19 10.05 6.37
N PHE A 41 -17.53 9.76 5.25
CA PHE A 41 -17.44 10.75 4.20
C PHE A 41 -18.85 10.91 3.63
N THR A 42 -19.39 12.12 3.65
CA THR A 42 -20.70 12.40 3.03
C THR A 42 -20.58 13.22 1.75
N GLY A 43 -19.37 13.70 1.44
CA GLY A 43 -19.12 14.44 0.20
C GLY A 43 -19.02 13.54 -1.02
N VAL A 44 -19.02 14.18 -2.19
CA VAL A 44 -18.72 13.51 -3.46
C VAL A 44 -17.29 13.89 -3.84
N VAL A 45 -16.49 12.90 -4.24
CA VAL A 45 -15.20 13.17 -4.90
C VAL A 45 -15.40 12.93 -6.38
N ASN A 46 -15.30 14.01 -7.15
CA ASN A 46 -15.44 13.99 -8.58
C ASN A 46 -14.23 13.30 -9.24
N ALA A 47 -14.40 12.82 -10.47
CA ALA A 47 -13.26 12.43 -11.27
C ALA A 47 -12.36 13.67 -11.51
N PRO A 48 -11.05 13.48 -11.79
CA PRO A 48 -10.18 14.59 -12.11
C PRO A 48 -10.75 15.45 -13.23
N SER A 49 -10.75 16.78 -13.06
CA SER A 49 -11.31 17.71 -14.03
C SER A 49 -10.61 17.63 -15.40
N ASN A 50 -9.32 17.27 -15.39
CA ASN A 50 -8.50 16.99 -16.56
C ASN A 50 -8.41 15.47 -16.87
N GLN A 51 -9.41 14.66 -16.52
CA GLN A 51 -9.38 13.21 -16.79
C GLN A 51 -9.17 12.86 -18.27
N ALA A 52 -9.46 13.79 -19.20
CA ALA A 52 -9.17 13.61 -20.63
C ALA A 52 -7.67 13.44 -20.91
N GLU A 53 -6.82 14.10 -20.12
CA GLU A 53 -5.36 14.04 -20.23
C GLU A 53 -4.77 12.71 -19.72
N ILE A 54 -5.54 11.94 -18.94
CA ILE A 54 -5.08 10.63 -18.46
C ILE A 54 -5.07 9.65 -19.65
N PRO A 55 -3.91 9.09 -20.03
CA PRO A 55 -3.81 8.11 -21.10
C PRO A 55 -4.66 6.88 -20.82
N ALA A 56 -5.04 6.14 -21.86
CA ALA A 56 -5.80 4.90 -21.71
C ALA A 56 -5.06 3.86 -20.84
N SER A 57 -3.73 3.89 -20.90
CA SER A 57 -2.83 3.01 -20.16
C SER A 57 -1.54 3.76 -19.84
N GLN A 58 -0.95 3.51 -18.67
CA GLN A 58 0.32 4.09 -18.23
C GLN A 58 1.25 3.02 -17.69
N THR A 59 2.52 3.05 -18.09
CA THR A 59 3.54 2.10 -17.67
C THR A 59 4.59 2.77 -16.81
N CYS A 60 4.73 2.26 -15.60
CA CYS A 60 5.73 2.68 -14.62
C CYS A 60 6.90 1.69 -14.62
N ASN A 61 8.09 2.16 -14.97
CA ASN A 61 9.30 1.34 -14.99
C ASN A 61 10.09 1.53 -13.68
N SER A 62 9.89 0.62 -12.74
CA SER A 62 10.57 0.63 -11.44
C SER A 62 11.74 -0.36 -11.41
N ARG A 63 12.49 -0.38 -10.30
CA ARG A 63 13.52 -1.43 -10.06
C ARG A 63 12.92 -2.82 -9.90
N ALA A 64 11.66 -2.92 -9.49
CA ALA A 64 10.96 -4.18 -9.28
C ALA A 64 10.31 -4.74 -10.56
N GLY A 65 10.40 -4.01 -11.69
CA GLY A 65 9.78 -4.35 -12.95
C GLY A 65 8.88 -3.23 -13.48
N ALA A 66 8.25 -3.51 -14.61
CA ALA A 66 7.27 -2.62 -15.23
C ALA A 66 5.85 -2.99 -14.75
N ASN A 67 5.11 -1.99 -14.27
CA ASN A 67 3.68 -2.12 -14.00
C ASN A 67 2.90 -1.27 -15.00
N THR A 68 1.81 -1.81 -15.54
CA THR A 68 0.93 -1.10 -16.46
C THR A 68 -0.44 -0.93 -15.82
N TYR A 69 -0.92 0.31 -15.82
CA TYR A 69 -2.15 0.73 -15.16
C TYR A 69 -3.16 1.22 -16.19
N ALA A 70 -4.40 0.73 -16.09
CA ALA A 70 -5.51 1.28 -16.85
C ALA A 70 -5.90 2.66 -16.33
N LYS A 71 -6.42 3.51 -17.21
CA LYS A 71 -6.97 4.84 -16.88
C LYS A 71 -7.90 4.85 -15.66
N THR A 72 -8.76 3.84 -15.56
CA THR A 72 -9.72 3.72 -14.44
C THR A 72 -9.02 3.53 -13.10
N ALA A 73 -7.95 2.72 -13.04
CA ALA A 73 -7.18 2.51 -11.82
C ALA A 73 -6.49 3.80 -11.34
N VAL A 74 -6.00 4.61 -12.29
CA VAL A 74 -5.41 5.94 -11.99
C VAL A 74 -6.47 6.88 -11.41
N ILE A 75 -7.63 6.97 -12.06
CA ILE A 75 -8.76 7.80 -11.58
C ILE A 75 -9.21 7.36 -10.18
N ASP A 76 -9.38 6.06 -9.96
CA ASP A 76 -9.85 5.55 -8.69
C ASP A 76 -8.82 5.77 -7.57
N ALA A 77 -7.52 5.65 -7.87
CA ALA A 77 -6.45 5.98 -6.91
C ALA A 77 -6.44 7.46 -6.55
N VAL A 78 -6.60 8.38 -7.51
CA VAL A 78 -6.70 9.83 -7.24
C VAL A 78 -7.90 10.13 -6.36
N LYS A 79 -9.08 9.59 -6.70
CA LYS A 79 -10.30 9.77 -5.90
C LYS A 79 -10.13 9.23 -4.50
N GLN A 80 -9.47 8.07 -4.34
CA GLN A 80 -9.22 7.49 -3.02
C GLN A 80 -8.26 8.37 -2.20
N GLY A 81 -7.19 8.87 -2.79
CA GLY A 81 -6.26 9.80 -2.15
C GLY A 81 -6.97 11.08 -1.68
N ALA A 82 -7.78 11.69 -2.55
CA ALA A 82 -8.55 12.89 -2.21
C ALA A 82 -9.56 12.64 -1.08
N ARG A 83 -10.24 11.48 -1.06
CA ARG A 83 -11.12 11.08 0.06
C ARG A 83 -10.35 11.00 1.38
N TYR A 84 -9.16 10.39 1.38
CA TYR A 84 -8.33 10.29 2.57
C TYR A 84 -7.88 11.68 3.04
N LYS A 85 -7.42 12.53 2.12
CA LYS A 85 -6.99 13.89 2.47
C LYS A 85 -8.13 14.72 3.04
N GLN A 86 -9.29 14.74 2.39
CA GLN A 86 -10.46 15.52 2.82
C GLN A 86 -10.96 15.07 4.19
N SER A 87 -10.90 13.78 4.47
CA SER A 87 -11.33 13.21 5.74
C SER A 87 -10.31 13.32 6.88
N GLY A 88 -9.11 13.83 6.60
CA GLY A 88 -7.98 13.80 7.54
C GLY A 88 -7.50 12.38 7.86
N GLN A 89 -7.86 11.39 7.03
CA GLN A 89 -7.43 10.02 7.19
C GLN A 89 -6.09 9.79 6.53
N VAL A 90 -5.41 8.76 7.04
CA VAL A 90 -4.17 8.29 6.45
C VAL A 90 -4.18 6.77 6.27
N ALA A 91 -3.74 6.32 5.11
CA ALA A 91 -3.65 4.91 4.76
C ALA A 91 -2.32 4.34 5.23
N THR A 92 -2.40 3.19 5.91
CA THR A 92 -1.24 2.40 6.37
C THR A 92 -0.30 3.14 7.33
N LYS A 93 0.73 2.44 7.81
CA LYS A 93 1.84 3.06 8.55
C LYS A 93 2.59 4.12 7.72
N GLY A 94 2.52 4.05 6.39
CA GLY A 94 3.08 5.04 5.49
C GLY A 94 2.42 6.42 5.63
N LYS A 95 1.16 6.48 6.09
CA LYS A 95 0.36 7.69 6.28
C LYS A 95 -0.03 8.45 4.99
N TYR A 96 -0.42 7.73 3.94
CA TYR A 96 -0.85 8.35 2.68
C TYR A 96 -2.24 9.00 2.77
N PRO A 97 -2.54 10.06 2.01
CA PRO A 97 -1.67 10.72 1.03
C PRO A 97 -0.58 11.60 1.66
N HIS A 98 0.50 11.82 0.93
CA HIS A 98 1.58 12.73 1.31
C HIS A 98 1.56 13.98 0.45
N VAL A 99 2.20 15.06 0.93
CA VAL A 99 2.55 16.19 0.08
C VAL A 99 3.78 15.82 -0.73
N PHE A 100 3.70 16.00 -2.04
CA PHE A 100 4.80 15.81 -2.98
C PHE A 100 5.45 17.16 -3.27
N ALA A 101 6.71 17.33 -2.84
CA ALA A 101 7.40 18.62 -2.87
C ALA A 101 8.00 19.00 -4.23
N ASN A 102 8.06 18.08 -5.20
CA ASN A 102 8.69 18.25 -6.53
C ASN A 102 10.00 19.06 -6.48
N THR A 103 10.94 18.66 -5.63
CA THR A 103 12.14 19.46 -5.35
C THR A 103 13.14 19.37 -6.51
N PRO A 104 13.51 20.50 -7.14
CA PRO A 104 14.45 20.51 -8.25
C PRO A 104 15.79 19.87 -7.88
N GLY A 105 16.24 18.91 -8.69
CA GLY A 105 17.51 18.19 -8.49
C GLY A 105 17.43 17.03 -7.51
N VAL A 106 16.26 16.77 -6.93
CA VAL A 106 16.00 15.61 -6.05
C VAL A 106 14.90 14.74 -6.63
N ASP A 107 13.70 15.30 -6.82
CA ASP A 107 12.49 14.57 -7.25
C ASP A 107 11.78 15.32 -8.38
N THR A 108 12.55 15.81 -9.36
CA THR A 108 12.00 16.59 -10.48
C THR A 108 11.18 15.70 -11.40
N VAL A 109 9.87 15.91 -11.39
CA VAL A 109 8.93 15.30 -12.35
C VAL A 109 8.20 16.39 -13.12
N THR A 110 7.85 16.09 -14.36
CA THR A 110 7.00 16.98 -15.17
C THR A 110 5.55 16.74 -14.78
N PHE A 111 4.83 17.81 -14.43
CA PHE A 111 3.40 17.72 -14.17
C PHE A 111 2.59 17.80 -15.46
N GLU A 112 1.46 17.12 -15.43
CA GLU A 112 0.47 17.16 -16.50
C GLU A 112 -0.24 18.52 -16.58
N THR A 113 -0.87 18.78 -17.73
CA THR A 113 -1.59 20.03 -17.99
C THR A 113 -2.72 20.24 -16.97
N GLY A 114 -2.81 21.46 -16.45
CA GLY A 114 -3.80 21.86 -15.44
C GLY A 114 -3.29 21.86 -14.01
N CYS A 115 -2.12 21.26 -13.74
CA CYS A 115 -1.54 21.30 -12.41
C CYS A 115 -0.73 22.56 -12.15
N ASN A 116 -1.07 23.26 -11.06
CA ASN A 116 -0.38 24.46 -10.64
C ASN A 116 0.87 24.08 -9.83
N ALA A 117 2.06 24.27 -10.39
CA ALA A 117 3.31 23.94 -9.70
C ALA A 117 3.51 24.67 -8.34
N ASN A 118 2.75 25.72 -8.06
CA ASN A 118 2.80 26.48 -6.80
C ASN A 118 1.77 26.04 -5.75
N ALA A 119 0.88 25.10 -6.06
CA ALA A 119 -0.10 24.56 -5.12
C ALA A 119 0.32 23.18 -4.60
N ASP A 120 -0.18 22.82 -3.41
CA ASP A 120 0.11 21.52 -2.81
C ASP A 120 -0.30 20.38 -3.74
N VAL A 121 0.68 19.60 -4.19
CA VAL A 121 0.47 18.34 -4.91
C VAL A 121 0.53 17.21 -3.90
N PHE A 122 -0.41 16.29 -3.99
CA PHE A 122 -0.48 15.11 -3.14
C PHE A 122 -0.08 13.86 -3.91
N GLU A 123 0.63 12.96 -3.26
CA GLU A 123 0.89 11.62 -3.78
C GLU A 123 0.07 10.55 -3.05
N PHE A 124 -0.44 9.58 -3.79
CA PHE A 124 -1.13 8.41 -3.25
C PHE A 124 -0.75 7.13 -4.00
N PRO A 125 -0.61 5.96 -3.34
CA PRO A 125 -0.20 4.74 -4.01
C PRO A 125 -1.23 4.21 -5.01
N ILE A 126 -0.72 3.68 -6.12
CA ILE A 126 -1.49 2.88 -7.09
C ILE A 126 -0.95 1.46 -7.11
N LEU A 127 -1.79 0.50 -6.72
CA LEU A 127 -1.37 -0.90 -6.54
C LEU A 127 -1.43 -1.64 -7.88
N ASN A 128 -0.39 -2.41 -8.20
CA ASN A 128 -0.31 -3.20 -9.43
C ASN A 128 -1.41 -4.27 -9.56
N THR A 129 -2.10 -4.57 -8.46
CA THR A 129 -3.29 -5.44 -8.43
C THR A 129 -4.55 -4.75 -8.97
N GLY A 130 -4.53 -3.44 -9.17
CA GLY A 130 -5.70 -2.61 -9.46
C GLY A 130 -6.59 -2.37 -8.24
N ALA A 131 -6.28 -2.96 -7.09
CA ALA A 131 -7.01 -2.73 -5.85
C ALA A 131 -6.72 -1.34 -5.28
N LEU A 132 -7.72 -0.75 -4.63
CA LEU A 132 -7.53 0.48 -3.89
C LEU A 132 -6.82 0.22 -2.57
N LEU A 133 -5.86 1.10 -2.26
CA LEU A 133 -5.21 1.07 -0.97
C LEU A 133 -6.25 1.35 0.13
N SER A 134 -6.39 0.41 1.04
CA SER A 134 -7.24 0.51 2.22
C SER A 134 -6.46 0.04 3.44
N GLY A 135 -6.91 0.49 4.62
CA GLY A 135 -6.31 0.12 5.90
C GLY A 135 -5.96 1.34 6.74
N GLY A 136 -6.15 1.21 8.05
CA GLY A 136 -5.85 2.27 9.01
C GLY A 136 -4.35 2.52 9.22
N PRO A 137 -4.00 3.53 10.02
CA PRO A 137 -2.61 3.97 10.24
C PRO A 137 -1.70 2.92 10.87
N SER A 138 -2.26 1.86 11.47
CA SER A 138 -1.51 0.77 12.09
C SER A 138 -1.18 -0.38 11.14
N VAL A 139 -1.79 -0.42 9.96
CA VAL A 139 -1.61 -1.53 9.00
C VAL A 139 -0.29 -1.38 8.26
N LYS A 140 0.53 -2.44 8.27
CA LYS A 140 1.72 -2.54 7.42
C LYS A 140 1.33 -3.18 6.09
N THR A 141 1.17 -2.36 5.07
CA THR A 141 0.94 -2.82 3.69
C THR A 141 2.12 -2.40 2.84
N ASN A 142 2.61 -3.31 2.00
CA ASN A 142 3.54 -2.93 0.94
C ASN A 142 2.75 -2.26 -0.17
N VAL A 143 2.95 -0.95 -0.33
CA VAL A 143 2.24 -0.13 -1.32
C VAL A 143 2.98 -0.01 -2.66
N GLY A 144 4.09 -0.72 -2.82
CA GLY A 144 4.94 -0.63 -4.00
C GLY A 144 5.61 0.74 -4.16
N THR A 145 6.11 1.00 -5.36
CA THR A 145 6.87 2.20 -5.72
C THR A 145 6.07 3.28 -6.44
N ASP A 146 4.87 2.93 -6.92
CA ASP A 146 4.18 3.72 -7.92
C ASP A 146 3.11 4.59 -7.23
N ARG A 147 2.99 5.84 -7.67
CA ARG A 147 2.11 6.86 -7.07
C ARG A 147 1.37 7.62 -8.16
N VAL A 148 0.13 7.98 -7.87
CA VAL A 148 -0.58 9.04 -8.59
C VAL A 148 -0.35 10.37 -7.88
N LEU A 149 -0.17 11.42 -8.67
CA LEU A 149 -0.07 12.79 -8.21
C LEU A 149 -1.38 13.52 -8.50
N PHE A 150 -1.87 14.29 -7.54
CA PHE A 150 -3.08 15.07 -7.72
C PHE A 150 -3.10 16.34 -6.88
N GLN A 151 -3.83 17.34 -7.35
CA GLN A 151 -4.25 18.49 -6.56
C GLN A 151 -5.72 18.33 -6.20
N MET A 152 -6.13 19.00 -5.13
CA MET A 152 -7.54 19.02 -4.75
C MET A 152 -7.97 20.38 -4.22
N SER A 153 -9.22 20.72 -4.48
CA SER A 153 -9.93 21.84 -3.88
C SER A 153 -11.26 21.36 -3.33
N PHE A 154 -11.73 22.01 -2.26
CA PHE A 154 -13.01 21.68 -1.65
C PHE A 154 -14.03 22.77 -1.98
N ASP A 155 -15.10 22.38 -2.67
CA ASP A 155 -16.29 23.20 -2.82
C ASP A 155 -17.22 22.95 -1.64
N SER A 156 -17.12 23.84 -0.64
CA SER A 156 -17.95 23.78 0.54
C SER A 156 -19.44 24.02 0.28
N ALA A 157 -19.81 24.67 -0.83
CA ALA A 157 -21.21 24.96 -1.13
C ALA A 157 -21.95 23.70 -1.59
N ASN A 158 -21.27 22.85 -2.36
CA ASN A 158 -21.83 21.60 -2.88
C ASN A 158 -21.38 20.35 -2.09
N ASN A 159 -20.48 20.52 -1.12
CA ASN A 159 -19.83 19.43 -0.39
C ASN A 159 -19.11 18.45 -1.35
N GLU A 160 -18.43 19.04 -2.35
CA GLU A 160 -17.73 18.31 -3.40
C GLU A 160 -16.22 18.55 -3.32
N VAL A 161 -15.46 17.53 -3.71
CA VAL A 161 -14.02 17.63 -3.86
C VAL A 161 -13.70 17.53 -5.34
N ASP A 162 -13.16 18.63 -5.86
CA ASP A 162 -12.59 18.66 -7.19
C ASP A 162 -11.12 18.26 -7.13
N THR A 163 -10.70 17.48 -8.13
CA THR A 163 -9.33 17.00 -8.23
C THR A 163 -8.76 17.34 -9.60
N VAL A 164 -7.45 17.51 -9.66
CA VAL A 164 -6.69 17.62 -10.91
C VAL A 164 -5.61 16.55 -10.86
N TYR A 165 -5.52 15.73 -11.91
CA TYR A 165 -4.47 14.72 -12.04
C TYR A 165 -3.18 15.38 -12.53
N CYS A 166 -2.07 15.15 -11.84
CA CYS A 166 -0.79 15.80 -12.12
C CYS A 166 0.29 14.89 -12.69
N GLY A 167 0.02 13.60 -12.80
CA GLY A 167 1.00 12.63 -13.27
C GLY A 167 0.92 11.33 -12.49
N THR A 168 1.54 10.29 -13.05
CA THR A 168 1.84 9.05 -12.35
C THR A 168 3.35 8.92 -12.33
N ILE A 169 3.89 8.58 -11.16
CA ILE A 169 5.32 8.51 -10.91
C ILE A 169 5.68 7.15 -10.30
N THR A 170 6.93 6.76 -10.44
CA THR A 170 7.53 5.62 -9.73
C THR A 170 8.84 6.05 -9.12
N HIS A 171 9.22 5.46 -7.99
CA HIS A 171 10.62 5.49 -7.56
C HIS A 171 11.49 4.87 -8.66
N SER A 172 12.38 5.68 -9.23
CA SER A 172 13.23 5.31 -10.35
C SER A 172 14.30 4.32 -9.93
N SER A 173 14.68 3.46 -10.87
CA SER A 173 15.82 2.55 -10.74
C SER A 173 17.15 3.18 -11.13
N GLN A 174 17.15 4.36 -11.77
CA GLN A 174 18.30 4.76 -12.60
C GLN A 174 19.28 5.75 -11.99
N ASN A 175 18.96 6.41 -10.87
CA ASN A 175 19.89 7.36 -10.26
C ASN A 175 19.74 7.35 -8.74
N THR A 176 20.76 6.97 -7.97
CA THR A 176 20.78 7.34 -6.54
C THR A 176 21.42 8.71 -6.41
N VAL A 177 20.62 9.74 -6.14
CA VAL A 177 21.14 11.06 -5.78
C VAL A 177 21.48 11.03 -4.30
N LYS A 178 22.60 11.61 -3.86
CA LYS A 178 22.86 11.72 -2.40
C LYS A 178 22.15 12.95 -1.87
N ASP A 179 21.40 12.79 -0.79
CA ASP A 179 20.88 13.90 0.00
C ASP A 179 22.06 14.80 0.39
N PRO A 180 22.07 16.10 0.02
CA PRO A 180 23.19 16.98 0.30
C PRO A 180 23.38 17.25 1.80
N LYS A 181 22.34 17.06 2.63
CA LYS A 181 22.38 17.24 4.09
C LYS A 181 22.80 15.96 4.81
N THR A 182 22.28 14.81 4.39
CA THR A 182 22.49 13.54 5.12
C THR A 182 23.47 12.58 4.45
N GLY A 183 23.85 12.83 3.20
CA GLY A 183 24.70 11.96 2.37
C GLY A 183 24.03 10.64 1.97
N LYS A 184 22.78 10.40 2.38
CA LYS A 184 22.06 9.16 2.13
C LYS A 184 21.57 9.10 0.68
N PRO A 185 21.57 7.91 0.05
CA PRO A 185 20.99 7.75 -1.28
C PRO A 185 19.48 8.02 -1.22
N LEU A 186 19.03 8.91 -2.09
CA LEU A 186 17.65 9.19 -2.43
C LEU A 186 17.31 8.44 -3.72
N GLN A 187 16.11 7.88 -3.78
CA GLN A 187 15.57 7.26 -4.98
C GLN A 187 14.62 8.26 -5.64
N PRO A 188 15.10 9.00 -6.66
CA PRO A 188 14.33 10.04 -7.32
C PRO A 188 13.11 9.40 -7.98
N PHE A 189 12.05 10.17 -8.09
CA PHE A 189 10.90 9.78 -8.87
C PHE A 189 11.13 10.01 -10.37
N SER A 190 10.45 9.21 -11.19
CA SER A 190 10.34 9.42 -12.63
C SER A 190 8.89 9.30 -13.08
N ASN A 191 8.50 10.09 -14.08
CA ASN A 191 7.20 9.96 -14.73
C ASN A 191 7.01 8.57 -15.35
N CYS A 192 5.80 8.04 -15.23
CA CYS A 192 5.35 6.88 -15.98
C CYS A 192 4.93 7.33 -17.39
N SER A 193 5.04 6.42 -18.37
CA SER A 193 4.80 6.68 -19.80
C SER A 193 3.53 6.00 -20.31
#